data_AF-A0A7V1SKA6-F1
#
_entry.id   AF-A0A7V1SKA6-F1
#
_cell.length_a   1.000
_cell.length_b   1.000
_cell.length_c   1.000
_cell.angle_alpha   90.00
_cell.angle_beta   90.00
_cell.angle_gamma   90.00
#
_symmetry.space_group_name_H-M   'P 1'
#
loop_
_entity.id
_entity.type
_entity.pdbx_description
1 polymer ?
#
loop_
_entity_poly.entity_id
_entity_poly.type
_entity_poly.pdbx_seq_one_letter_code
_entity_poly.pdbx_strand_id
1 'polypeptide(L)'
;MNGSLDAEGEKSVVSELQRMGLIPIRISLSKGNGGRFNFDVSGRILSIFKGVSNRDVMVFTQDLATLLQSGLPVDRTLSILIDASE
;
A
#
# COMPACT_ATOMS: atom_id res chain seq x y z
N MET A 1 -14.14 -5.14 6.95
CA MET A 1 -14.26 -6.59 7.24
C MET A 1 -12.85 -7.07 7.56
N ASN A 2 -12.64 -7.64 8.75
CA ASN A 2 -11.35 -8.18 9.16
C ASN A 2 -11.50 -9.70 9.19
N GLY A 3 -10.54 -10.43 8.63
CA GLY A 3 -10.55 -11.89 8.53
C GLY A 3 -9.13 -12.44 8.66
N SER A 4 -9.00 -13.68 9.10
CA SER A 4 -7.73 -14.41 9.10
C SER A 4 -7.81 -15.52 8.06
N LEU A 5 -6.73 -15.69 7.30
CA LEU A 5 -6.57 -16.76 6.32
C LEU A 5 -5.25 -17.48 6.62
N ASP A 6 -5.31 -18.80 6.79
CA ASP A 6 -4.11 -19.63 6.90
C ASP A 6 -3.50 -19.84 5.52
N ALA A 7 -2.23 -19.49 5.36
CA ALA A 7 -1.49 -19.65 4.12
C ALA A 7 0.02 -19.81 4.39
N GLU A 8 0.71 -20.46 3.45
CA GLU A 8 2.17 -20.66 3.52
C GLU A 8 2.97 -19.34 3.46
N GLY A 9 2.33 -18.25 3.02
CA GLY A 9 2.93 -16.92 3.00
C GLY A 9 2.00 -15.86 2.42
N GLU A 10 2.38 -14.59 2.58
CA GLU A 10 1.57 -13.43 2.20
C GLU A 10 1.15 -13.42 0.73
N LYS A 11 2.05 -13.83 -0.19
CA LYS A 11 1.74 -13.91 -1.63
C LYS A 11 0.60 -14.88 -1.95
N SER A 12 0.51 -15.97 -1.18
CA SER A 12 -0.59 -16.92 -1.29
C SER A 12 -1.90 -16.32 -0.79
N VAL A 13 -1.86 -15.54 0.30
CA VAL A 13 -3.02 -14.80 0.83
C VAL A 13 -3.54 -13.79 -0.19
N VAL A 14 -2.64 -12.97 -0.79
CA VAL A 14 -3.02 -11.98 -1.81
C VAL A 14 -3.72 -12.64 -2.99
N SER A 15 -3.14 -13.74 -3.48
CA SER A 15 -3.68 -14.45 -4.65
C SER A 15 -5.05 -15.06 -4.36
N GLU A 16 -5.27 -15.60 -3.16
CA GLU A 16 -6.56 -16.13 -2.74
C GLU A 16 -7.60 -15.04 -2.55
N LEU A 17 -7.25 -13.93 -1.89
CA LEU A 17 -8.15 -12.78 -1.73
C LEU A 17 -8.57 -12.21 -3.09
N GLN A 18 -7.64 -12.10 -4.04
CA GLN A 18 -7.94 -11.67 -5.40
C GLN A 18 -8.87 -12.65 -6.14
N ARG A 19 -8.67 -13.97 -5.99
CA ARG A 19 -9.59 -14.98 -6.53
C ARG A 19 -11.01 -14.86 -5.96
N MET A 20 -11.12 -14.45 -4.70
CA MET A 20 -12.40 -14.17 -4.04
C MET A 20 -13.01 -12.81 -4.43
N GLY A 21 -12.37 -12.04 -5.31
CA GLY A 21 -12.81 -10.70 -5.69
C GLY A 21 -12.56 -9.63 -4.63
N LEU A 22 -11.68 -9.89 -3.66
CA LEU A 22 -11.34 -8.98 -2.57
C LEU A 22 -9.99 -8.31 -2.84
N ILE A 23 -9.94 -6.98 -2.65
CA ILE A 23 -8.70 -6.20 -2.74
C ILE A 23 -8.25 -5.83 -1.32
N PRO A 24 -7.17 -6.42 -0.79
CA PRO A 24 -6.73 -6.19 0.58
C PRO A 24 -6.14 -4.78 0.75
N ILE A 25 -6.63 -4.05 1.75
CA ILE A 25 -6.07 -2.73 2.16
C ILE A 25 -4.83 -2.93 3.06
N ARG A 26 -4.78 -4.04 3.81
CA ARG A 26 -3.66 -4.41 4.70
C ARG A 26 -3.66 -5.92 4.92
N ILE A 27 -2.49 -6.54 4.88
CA ILE A 27 -2.25 -7.93 5.28
C ILE A 27 -1.23 -7.91 6.40
N SER A 28 -1.42 -8.74 7.43
CA SER A 28 -0.50 -8.88 8.55
C SER A 28 -0.48 -10.32 9.02
N LEU A 29 0.68 -10.82 9.42
CA LEU A 29 0.80 -12.15 9.99
C LEU A 29 0.06 -12.22 11.33
N SER A 30 -0.92 -13.12 11.42
CA SER A 30 -1.54 -13.50 12.68
C SER A 30 -0.49 -14.21 13.53
N LYS A 31 -0.07 -13.64 14.67
CA LYS A 31 0.81 -14.33 15.63
C LYS A 31 0.07 -15.54 16.20
N GLY A 32 0.21 -16.70 15.53
CA GLY A 32 -0.09 -18.00 16.12
C GLY A 32 0.79 -18.20 17.35
N ASN A 33 0.20 -18.76 18.40
CA ASN A 33 0.77 -18.89 19.73
C ASN A 33 1.88 -19.96 19.78
N GLY A 34 3.00 -19.77 19.07
CA GLY A 34 4.08 -20.75 19.03
C GLY A 34 5.38 -20.21 18.43
N GLY A 35 6.46 -20.31 19.21
CA GLY A 35 7.81 -20.34 18.69
C GLY A 35 8.53 -19.00 18.60
N ARG A 36 9.48 -18.80 19.52
CA ARG A 36 10.53 -17.79 19.46
C ARG A 36 11.38 -17.99 18.18
N PHE A 37 11.06 -17.27 17.11
CA PHE A 37 12.03 -17.00 16.05
C PHE A 37 12.11 -15.49 15.86
N ASN A 38 13.08 -14.91 16.58
CA ASN A 38 13.51 -13.53 16.39
C ASN A 38 14.34 -13.48 15.10
N PHE A 39 13.71 -13.73 13.96
CA PHE A 39 14.30 -13.48 12.66
C PHE A 39 14.14 -12.00 12.39
N ASP A 40 15.26 -11.28 12.47
CA ASP A 40 15.42 -9.88 12.12
C ASP A 40 15.22 -9.67 10.60
N VAL A 41 13.98 -9.90 10.17
CA VAL A 41 13.49 -9.74 8.80
C VAL A 41 12.53 -8.55 8.75
N SER A 42 12.34 -7.85 9.87
CA SER A 42 11.53 -6.63 9.92
C SER A 42 12.18 -5.48 9.14
N GLY A 43 13.51 -5.34 9.16
CA GLY A 43 14.19 -4.22 8.49
C GLY A 43 14.12 -4.23 6.96
N ARG A 44 14.14 -5.41 6.33
CA ARG A 44 14.13 -5.54 4.86
C ARG A 44 12.72 -5.66 4.27
N ILE A 45 11.79 -6.28 4.98
CA ILE A 45 10.40 -6.43 4.50
C ILE A 45 9.60 -5.13 4.63
N LEU A 46 9.83 -4.33 5.69
CA LEU A 46 9.20 -3.00 5.83
C LEU A 46 9.55 -2.04 4.69
N SER A 47 10.66 -2.26 3.98
CA SER A 47 11.06 -1.43 2.83
C SER A 47 10.27 -1.73 1.56
N ILE A 48 9.72 -2.96 1.42
CA ILE A 48 8.88 -3.38 0.29
C ILE A 48 7.41 -2.98 0.54
N PHE A 49 7.01 -2.86 1.81
CA PHE A 49 5.68 -2.43 2.25
C PHE A 49 5.65 -0.97 2.74
N LYS A 50 6.54 -0.11 2.24
CA LYS A 50 6.39 1.34 2.43
C LYS A 50 5.19 1.80 1.59
N GLY A 51 4.00 1.73 2.20
CA GLY A 51 2.85 2.47 1.70
C GLY A 51 3.18 3.96 1.59
N VAL A 52 2.36 4.68 0.83
CA VAL A 52 2.46 6.14 0.69
C VAL A 52 2.41 6.79 2.07
N SER A 53 3.42 7.59 2.43
CA SER A 53 3.44 8.22 3.76
C SER A 53 2.34 9.29 3.85
N ASN A 54 1.88 9.62 5.05
CA ASN A 54 0.91 10.72 5.23
C ASN A 54 1.44 12.05 4.67
N ARG A 55 2.77 12.23 4.63
CA ARG A 55 3.41 13.39 4.02
C ARG A 55 3.26 13.36 2.51
N ASP A 56 3.50 12.22 1.87
CA ASP A 56 3.38 12.07 0.42
C ASP A 56 1.93 12.28 -0.02
N VAL A 57 0.95 11.77 0.76
CA VAL A 57 -0.47 12.05 0.54
C VAL A 57 -0.75 13.55 0.64
N MET A 58 -0.26 14.23 1.68
CA MET A 58 -0.47 15.67 1.87
C MET A 58 0.08 16.47 0.67
N VAL A 59 1.33 16.24 0.28
CA VAL A 59 1.99 16.91 -0.85
C VAL A 59 1.23 16.65 -2.15
N PHE A 60 0.94 15.38 -2.44
CA PHE A 60 0.16 15.00 -3.62
C PHE A 60 -1.19 15.74 -3.68
N THR A 61 -1.95 15.77 -2.58
CA THR A 61 -3.25 16.44 -2.57
C THR A 61 -3.16 17.96 -2.69
N GLN A 62 -2.09 18.58 -2.16
CA GLN A 62 -1.85 20.01 -2.27
C GLN A 62 -1.51 20.42 -3.70
N ASP A 63 -0.63 19.67 -4.35
CA ASP A 63 -0.21 19.94 -5.72
C ASP A 63 -1.35 19.66 -6.71
N LEU A 64 -2.09 18.56 -6.50
CA LEU A 64 -3.32 18.24 -7.22
C LEU A 64 -4.35 19.37 -7.11
N ALA A 65 -4.62 19.87 -5.90
CA ALA A 65 -5.58 20.96 -5.69
C ALA A 65 -5.14 22.26 -6.41
N THR A 66 -3.84 22.54 -6.42
CA THR A 66 -3.26 23.73 -7.07
C THR A 66 -3.44 23.67 -8.59
N LEU A 67 -3.13 22.53 -9.20
CA LEU A 67 -3.24 22.32 -10.65
C LEU A 67 -4.70 22.26 -11.11
N LEU A 68 -5.61 21.72 -10.31
CA LEU A 68 -7.04 21.76 -10.62
C LEU A 68 -7.60 23.19 -10.53
N GLN A 69 -7.17 23.97 -9.53
CA GLN A 69 -7.60 25.37 -9.38
C GLN A 69 -7.12 26.27 -10.52
N SER A 70 -6.01 25.95 -11.19
CA SER A 70 -5.58 26.66 -12.40
C SER A 70 -6.34 26.26 -13.66
N GLY A 71 -7.32 25.36 -13.54
CA GLY A 71 -8.22 24.96 -14.61
C GLY A 71 -7.69 23.85 -15.51
N LEU A 72 -6.63 23.14 -15.10
CA LEU A 72 -6.16 21.98 -15.85
C LEU A 72 -7.18 20.84 -15.72
N PRO A 73 -7.43 20.09 -16.81
CA PRO A 73 -8.23 18.89 -16.72
C PRO A 73 -7.51 17.83 -15.87
N VAL A 74 -8.30 16.96 -15.24
CA VAL A 74 -7.82 16.00 -14.22
C VAL A 74 -6.75 15.07 -14.78
N ASP A 75 -6.91 14.60 -16.01
CA ASP A 75 -5.96 13.74 -16.71
C ASP A 75 -4.59 14.41 -16.88
N ARG A 76 -4.56 15.68 -17.30
CA ARG A 76 -3.33 16.45 -17.47
C ARG A 76 -2.64 16.69 -16.13
N THR A 77 -3.42 17.00 -15.10
CA THR A 77 -2.92 17.20 -13.74
C THR A 77 -2.25 15.94 -13.20
N LEU A 78 -2.89 14.78 -13.34
CA LEU A 78 -2.32 13.49 -12.90
C LEU A 78 -1.03 13.14 -13.67
N SER A 79 -0.99 13.41 -14.98
CA SER A 79 0.23 13.21 -15.78
C SER A 79 1.41 14.04 -15.25
N ILE A 80 1.19 15.33 -14.95
CA ILE A 80 2.23 16.22 -14.42
C ILE A 80 2.73 15.73 -13.05
N LEU A 81 1.83 15.27 -12.17
CA LEU A 81 2.20 14.78 -10.84
C LEU A 81 2.99 13.47 -10.89
N ILE A 82 2.74 12.61 -11.88
CA ILE A 82 3.53 11.39 -12.12
C ILE A 82 4.94 11.78 -12.59
N ASP A 83 5.04 12.68 -13.57
CA ASP A 83 6.33 13.13 -14.11
C ASP A 83 7.19 13.83 -13.05
N ALA A 84 6.56 14.50 -12.08
CA ALA A 84 7.24 15.17 -10.96
C ALA A 84 7.66 14.21 -9.82
N SER A 85 7.16 12.97 -9.82
CA SER A 85 7.45 11.94 -8.83
C SER A 85 8.57 10.97 -9.25
N GLU A 86 9.04 11.06 -10.49
CA GLU A 86 10.25 10.38 -10.99
C GLU A 86 11.54 11.13 -10.61
#